data_AF-A0A182YT19-F1
#
_entry.id   AF-A0A182YT19-F1
#
_cell.length_a   1.000
_cell.length_b   1.000
_cell.length_c   1.000
_cell.angle_alpha   90.00
_cell.angle_beta   90.00
_cell.angle_gamma   90.00
#
_symmetry.space_group_name_H-M   'P 1'
#
loop_
_entity.id
_entity.type
_entity.pdbx_description
1 polymer ?
#
loop_
_entity_poly.entity_id
_entity_poly.type
_entity_poly.pdbx_seq_one_letter_code
_entity_poly.pdbx_strand_id
1 'polypeptide(L)'
;IHFKCSGSIKPPPSIEESHVDPHSGVHFQEVTATISRDLVYEYFGKLPFKCECHAWSPRGKAVSQPASIIVACKYSWEKREGVEENH
;
A
#
# COMPACT_ATOMS: atom_id res chain seq x y z
N ILE A 1 -8.94 7.88 -6.28
CA ILE A 1 -7.85 7.83 -5.25
C ILE A 1 -6.55 7.42 -5.95
N HIS A 2 -5.34 7.65 -5.43
CA HIS A 2 -4.12 7.12 -6.10
C HIS A 2 -3.06 6.60 -5.14
N PHE A 3 -2.27 5.63 -5.61
CA PHE A 3 -1.08 5.15 -4.92
C PHE A 3 0.17 5.83 -5.45
N LYS A 4 1.01 6.31 -4.53
CA LYS A 4 2.34 6.81 -4.81
C LYS A 4 3.37 5.86 -4.20
N CYS A 5 4.20 5.26 -5.05
CA CYS A 5 5.23 4.32 -4.62
C CYS A 5 6.64 4.88 -4.86
N SER A 6 7.60 4.38 -4.11
CA SER A 6 8.99 4.85 -4.12
C SER A 6 9.67 4.53 -5.45
N GLY A 7 10.19 5.55 -6.13
CA GLY A 7 10.89 5.42 -7.42
C GLY A 7 10.01 5.05 -8.62
N SER A 8 8.72 4.80 -8.43
CA SER A 8 7.80 4.56 -9.54
C SER A 8 7.36 5.88 -10.18
N ILE A 9 7.70 6.06 -11.46
CA ILE A 9 7.25 7.21 -12.27
C ILE A 9 5.79 7.01 -12.71
N LYS A 10 5.38 5.75 -12.89
CA LYS A 10 4.00 5.36 -13.21
C LYS A 10 3.34 4.78 -11.95
N PRO A 11 2.05 5.06 -11.73
CA PRO A 11 1.31 4.41 -10.66
C PRO A 11 1.31 2.89 -10.87
N PRO A 12 1.33 2.09 -9.80
CA PRO A 12 1.19 0.64 -9.92
C PRO A 12 -0.17 0.30 -10.55
N PRO A 13 -0.30 -0.87 -11.22
CA PRO A 13 -1.58 -1.36 -11.68
C PRO A 13 -2.59 -1.35 -10.53
N SER A 14 -3.73 -0.70 -10.72
CA SER A 14 -4.75 -0.55 -9.68
C SER A 14 -6.14 -0.84 -10.20
N ILE A 15 -6.97 -1.42 -9.33
CA ILE A 15 -8.39 -1.66 -9.56
C ILE A 15 -9.16 -0.71 -8.62
N GLU A 16 -10.11 0.04 -9.17
CA GLU A 16 -10.97 0.95 -8.40
C GLU A 16 -12.39 0.36 -8.35
N GLU A 17 -12.97 0.31 -7.15
CA GLU A 17 -14.32 -0.14 -6.90
C GLU A 17 -15.06 0.90 -6.05
N SER A 18 -16.35 1.08 -6.31
CA SER A 18 -17.17 2.08 -5.62
C SER A 18 -18.44 1.44 -5.10
N HIS A 19 -18.71 1.64 -3.82
CA HIS A 19 -19.89 1.12 -3.13
C HIS A 19 -20.59 2.24 -2.38
N VAL A 20 -21.91 2.16 -2.27
CA VAL A 20 -22.69 3.07 -1.44
C VAL A 20 -23.33 2.24 -0.35
N ASP A 21 -23.08 2.62 0.90
CA ASP A 21 -23.77 1.98 2.02
C ASP A 21 -25.26 2.37 2.00
N PRO A 22 -26.20 1.41 1.87
CA PRO A 22 -27.61 1.72 1.67
C PRO A 22 -28.30 2.27 2.92
N HIS A 23 -27.72 2.12 4.11
CA HIS A 23 -28.32 2.60 5.36
C HIS A 23 -27.89 4.03 5.73
N SER A 24 -26.64 4.41 5.43
CA SER A 24 -26.07 5.73 5.72
C SER A 24 -25.96 6.64 4.50
N GLY A 25 -26.03 6.08 3.29
CA GLY A 25 -25.78 6.80 2.04
C GLY A 25 -24.32 7.20 1.84
N VAL A 26 -23.40 6.74 2.68
CA VAL A 26 -21.97 7.04 2.57
C VAL A 26 -21.40 6.32 1.34
N HIS A 27 -20.71 7.08 0.50
CA HIS A 27 -19.99 6.56 -0.65
C HIS A 27 -18.58 6.12 -0.24
N PHE A 28 -18.28 4.86 -0.48
CA PHE A 28 -16.97 4.26 -0.27
C PHE A 28 -16.30 4.02 -1.62
N GLN A 29 -15.03 4.42 -1.72
CA GLN A 29 -14.20 4.12 -2.87
C GLN A 29 -13.00 3.32 -2.40
N GLU A 30 -12.87 2.10 -2.92
CA GLU A 30 -11.79 1.18 -2.61
C GLU A 30 -10.85 1.11 -3.81
N VAL A 31 -9.55 1.18 -3.56
CA VAL A 31 -8.53 1.06 -4.59
C VAL A 31 -7.51 0.04 -4.16
N THR A 32 -7.33 -1.00 -4.97
CA THR A 32 -6.35 -2.06 -4.75
C THR A 32 -5.22 -1.91 -5.75
N ALA A 33 -3.98 -1.77 -5.26
CA ALA A 33 -2.80 -1.70 -6.10
C ALA A 33 -1.99 -3.00 -6.05
N THR A 34 -1.60 -3.50 -7.21
CA THR A 34 -0.77 -4.70 -7.35
C THR A 34 0.69 -4.32 -7.48
N ILE A 35 1.50 -4.68 -6.49
CA ILE A 35 2.95 -4.44 -6.49
C ILE A 35 3.66 -5.73 -6.90
N SER A 36 4.21 -5.76 -8.11
CA SER A 36 5.03 -6.87 -8.58
C SER A 36 6.43 -6.85 -7.96
N ARG A 37 7.09 -8.00 -7.98
CA ARG A 37 8.45 -8.17 -7.49
C ARG A 37 9.46 -7.32 -8.28
N ASP A 38 9.26 -7.19 -9.59
CA ASP A 38 10.13 -6.40 -10.47
C ASP A 38 10.13 -4.91 -10.09
N LEU A 39 8.95 -4.35 -9.76
CA LEU A 39 8.82 -2.96 -9.30
C LEU A 39 9.68 -2.66 -8.06
N VAL A 40 9.84 -3.64 -7.18
CA VAL A 40 10.64 -3.51 -5.96
C VAL A 40 12.12 -3.72 -6.24
N TYR A 41 12.49 -4.66 -7.11
CA TYR A 41 13.90 -4.92 -7.46
C TYR A 41 14.52 -3.82 -8.32
N GLU A 42 13.75 -3.21 -9.21
CA GLU A 42 14.20 -2.09 -10.05
C GLU A 42 14.33 -0.78 -9.24
N TYR A 43 13.84 -0.76 -8.02
CA TYR A 43 14.01 0.38 -7.13
C TYR A 43 15.40 0.38 -6.49
N PHE A 44 16.34 1.11 -7.11
CA PHE A 44 17.70 1.31 -6.60
C PHE A 44 17.80 2.43 -5.54
N GLY A 45 16.75 2.62 -4.73
CA GLY A 45 16.72 3.66 -3.70
C GLY A 45 17.53 3.31 -2.45
N LYS A 46 17.99 4.34 -1.72
CA LYS A 46 18.68 4.17 -0.42
C LYS A 46 17.74 3.77 0.72
N LEU A 47 16.44 3.99 0.55
CA LEU A 47 15.41 3.72 1.55
C LEU A 47 14.60 2.48 1.14
N PRO A 48 13.83 1.85 2.05
CA PRO A 48 12.93 0.76 1.69
C PRO A 48 11.88 1.22 0.66
N PHE A 49 11.45 0.31 -0.21
CA PHE A 49 10.35 0.57 -1.13
C PHE A 49 9.06 0.79 -0.33
N LYS A 50 8.46 1.97 -0.46
CA LYS A 50 7.24 2.35 0.25
C LYS A 50 6.16 2.79 -0.72
N CYS A 51 4.90 2.52 -0.36
CA CYS A 51 3.73 3.05 -1.04
C CYS A 51 2.81 3.80 -0.07
N GLU A 52 2.25 4.90 -0.53
CA GLU A 52 1.29 5.74 0.19
C GLU A 52 0.02 5.87 -0.65
N CYS A 53 -1.14 5.82 0.02
CA CYS A 53 -2.43 6.09 -0.60
C CYS A 53 -2.79 7.56 -0.38
N HIS A 54 -3.11 8.25 -1.45
CA HIS A 54 -3.44 9.66 -1.46
C HIS A 54 -4.89 9.81 -1.95
N ALA A 55 -5.75 10.27 -1.05
CA ALA A 55 -7.16 10.51 -1.29
C ALA A 55 -7.45 12.01 -1.34
N TRP A 56 -8.40 12.40 -2.18
CA TRP A 56 -8.89 13.77 -2.28
C TRP A 56 -10.39 13.81 -2.11
N SER A 57 -10.84 14.88 -1.45
CA SER A 57 -12.22 15.26 -1.29
C SER A 57 -12.33 16.78 -1.47
N PRO A 58 -13.54 17.34 -1.63
CA PRO A 58 -13.72 18.79 -1.62
C PRO A 58 -13.19 19.48 -0.35
N ARG A 59 -13.07 18.74 0.76
CA ARG A 59 -12.53 19.23 2.04
C ARG A 59 -10.99 19.23 2.10
N GLY A 60 -10.33 18.65 1.10
CA GLY A 60 -8.87 18.60 1.01
C GLY A 60 -8.34 17.20 0.72
N LYS A 61 -7.04 17.04 0.98
CA LYS A 61 -6.26 15.83 0.71
C LYS A 61 -5.94 15.09 2.02
N ALA A 62 -6.06 13.77 2.00
CA ALA A 62 -5.58 12.88 3.04
C ALA A 62 -4.50 11.95 2.48
N VAL A 63 -3.51 11.62 3.30
CA VAL A 63 -2.42 10.67 2.96
C VAL A 63 -2.41 9.57 4.01
N SER A 64 -2.39 8.32 3.57
CA SER A 64 -2.32 7.16 4.45
C SER A 64 -0.95 7.04 5.11
N GLN A 65 -0.85 6.14 6.09
CA GLN A 65 0.46 5.69 6.56
C GLN A 65 1.23 5.00 5.42
N PRO A 66 2.57 5.15 5.36
CA PRO A 66 3.39 4.51 4.35
C PRO A 66 3.54 3.02 4.62
N ALA A 67 3.10 2.19 3.67
CA ALA A 67 3.32 0.75 3.70
C ALA A 67 4.72 0.44 3.14
N SER A 68 5.54 -0.30 3.90
CA SER A 68 6.88 -0.73 3.46
C SER A 68 6.82 -2.12 2.87
N ILE A 69 7.24 -2.27 1.62
CA ILE A 69 7.24 -3.54 0.89
C ILE A 69 8.68 -4.03 0.83
N ILE A 70 8.92 -5.21 1.39
CA ILE A 70 10.23 -5.86 1.41
C ILE A 70 10.13 -7.22 0.73
N VAL A 71 11.18 -7.59 0.01
CA VAL A 71 11.24 -8.91 -0.60
C VAL A 71 11.44 -9.95 0.50
N ALA A 72 10.51 -10.88 0.53
CA ALA A 72 10.56 -12.09 1.32
C ALA A 72 11.77 -12.97 0.99
N CYS A 73 12.63 -13.20 1.99
CA CYS A 73 13.56 -14.35 1.99
C CYS A 73 13.12 -15.32 3.08
N LYS A 74 13.07 -16.63 2.78
CA LYS A 74 12.50 -17.67 3.64
C LYS A 74 13.00 -17.61 5.10
N TYR A 75 14.28 -17.28 5.30
CA TYR A 75 14.90 -17.18 6.63
C TYR A 75 14.51 -15.93 7.45
N SER A 76 13.89 -14.92 6.85
CA SER A 76 13.49 -13.67 7.55
C SER A 76 12.07 -13.71 8.13
N TRP A 77 11.24 -14.68 7.74
CA TRP A 77 9.85 -14.82 8.22
C TRP A 77 9.78 -15.57 9.54
N GLU A 78 10.63 -16.57 9.72
CA GLU A 78 10.72 -17.38 10.95
C GLU A 78 11.12 -16.54 12.18
N LYS A 79 11.83 -15.42 11.98
CA LYS A 79 12.16 -14.46 13.05
C LYS A 79 11.00 -13.54 13.45
N ARG A 80 9.92 -13.43 12.66
CA ARG A 80 8.75 -12.59 12.98
C ARG A 80 7.60 -13.39 13.58
N GLU A 81 7.46 -14.68 13.26
CA GLU A 81 6.47 -15.55 13.90
C GLU A 81 6.93 -16.07 15.28
N GLY A 82 8.22 -15.96 15.61
CA GLY A 82 8.77 -16.36 16.92
C GLY A 82 8.71 -15.31 18.04
N VAL A 83 7.94 -14.23 17.91
CA VAL A 83 7.79 -13.17 18.94
C VAL A 83 6.33 -13.08 19.39
N GLU A 84 5.69 -14.23 19.65
CA GLU A 84 4.39 -14.26 20.34
C GLU A 84 4.27 -15.49 21.27
N GLU A 85 5.29 -15.73 22.10
CA GLU A 85 5.14 -16.53 23.31
C GLU A 85 6.05 -16.00 24.43
N ASN A 86 5.47 -15.84 25.63
CA ASN A 86 6.02 -15.40 26.91
C ASN A 86 5.85 -13.91 27.28
N HIS A 87 4.66 -13.57 27.80
CA HIS A 87 4.58 -13.02 29.16
C HIS A 87 3.27 -13.42 29.85
#